data_AF-A0A1B7NMV6-F1
#
_entry.id   AF-A0A1B7NMV6-F1
#
_cell.length_a   1.000
_cell.length_b   1.000
_cell.length_c   1.000
_cell.angle_alpha   90.00
_cell.angle_beta   90.00
_cell.angle_gamma   90.00
#
_symmetry.space_group_name_H-M   'P 1'
#
loop_
_entity.id
_entity.type
_entity.pdbx_description
1 polymer ?
#
loop_
_entity_poly.entity_id
_entity_poly.type
_entity_poly.pdbx_seq_one_letter_code
_entity_poly.pdbx_strand_id
1 'polypeptide(L)'
;MDAKHLIELFPRGRLIRRLAALTIFFLFLFVGFQRIPSKSQPIPLTPALSPRGIPNFKRQAQFWNSLRDLLELNPPGIDAPKRLRRVGDVIFNPNATYVRPDLLYMPDRDVELIRKSHAQIVKKIKADNAALRLVYDGGRRGIVSATTGKNFPSLLISLRMLRQSGTRFPVEVFIASKEEYDAVICEDILPAMNANCIVMSDILGTNTNYNLERFWLKSFAILFSSFEHVLWLDVDCFPLHDAIELFQSKPFTEIGLVTWPDSWVSSVSPYYYNFTSQTVPSVSERASSSGRQLLISKKTHEKTLLLASYYNYYGPMHYYRLFSQGGPGEGDKESFLAAARS
;
A
#
# COMPACT_ATOMS: atom_id res chain seq x y z
N MET A 1 -1.04 -72.67 -22.78
CA MET A 1 -2.18 -73.62 -22.76
C MET A 1 -3.06 -73.27 -21.56
N ASP A 2 -4.29 -73.77 -21.56
CA ASP A 2 -5.52 -73.11 -21.09
C ASP A 2 -5.69 -72.51 -19.68
N ALA A 3 -6.35 -71.36 -19.75
CA ALA A 3 -7.44 -70.79 -18.94
C ALA A 3 -8.33 -71.69 -18.04
N LYS A 4 -8.79 -71.08 -16.92
CA LYS A 4 -10.11 -71.25 -16.21
C LYS A 4 -10.35 -72.60 -15.48
N HIS A 5 -11.13 -72.75 -14.39
CA HIS A 5 -11.99 -71.89 -13.52
C HIS A 5 -12.14 -72.62 -12.13
N LEU A 6 -12.66 -72.09 -11.00
CA LEU A 6 -12.74 -70.73 -10.41
C LEU A 6 -13.51 -70.75 -9.05
N ILE A 7 -12.87 -70.28 -7.96
CA ILE A 7 -13.45 -69.72 -6.69
C ILE A 7 -14.12 -70.67 -5.65
N GLU A 8 -13.55 -70.67 -4.43
CA GLU A 8 -14.20 -71.04 -3.16
C GLU A 8 -15.01 -69.88 -2.54
N LEU A 9 -15.95 -70.20 -1.65
CA LEU A 9 -16.87 -69.26 -1.00
C LEU A 9 -16.20 -68.40 0.08
N PHE A 10 -16.47 -67.08 0.09
CA PHE A 10 -16.40 -66.24 1.30
C PHE A 10 -17.62 -65.27 1.39
N PRO A 11 -18.06 -64.85 2.59
CA PRO A 11 -19.46 -64.45 2.81
C PRO A 11 -19.75 -62.97 2.51
N ARG A 12 -20.51 -62.71 1.44
CA ARG A 12 -20.90 -61.37 0.93
C ARG A 12 -21.82 -60.52 1.85
N GLY A 13 -22.27 -61.04 3.00
CA GLY A 13 -23.36 -60.43 3.79
C GLY A 13 -23.02 -59.21 4.66
N ARG A 14 -21.77 -59.07 5.16
CA ARG A 14 -21.45 -58.04 6.18
C ARG A 14 -20.91 -56.72 5.61
N LEU A 15 -20.15 -56.75 4.51
CA LEU A 15 -19.54 -55.55 3.95
C LEU A 15 -20.57 -54.64 3.26
N ILE A 16 -21.49 -55.24 2.49
CA ILE A 16 -22.56 -54.53 1.78
C ILE A 16 -23.49 -53.79 2.77
N ARG A 17 -23.83 -54.42 3.90
CA ARG A 17 -24.63 -53.78 4.98
C ARG A 17 -23.93 -52.57 5.61
N ARG A 18 -22.59 -52.59 5.75
CA ARG A 18 -21.83 -51.45 6.29
C ARG A 18 -21.73 -50.30 5.29
N LEU A 19 -21.53 -50.60 4.01
CA LEU A 19 -21.54 -49.60 2.92
C LEU A 19 -22.91 -48.92 2.77
N ALA A 20 -24.00 -49.67 2.82
CA ALA A 20 -25.37 -49.13 2.73
C ALA A 20 -25.71 -48.19 3.91
N ALA A 21 -25.26 -48.51 5.13
CA ALA A 21 -25.47 -47.64 6.29
C ALA A 21 -24.70 -46.31 6.17
N LEU A 22 -23.48 -46.35 5.63
CA LEU A 22 -22.66 -45.17 5.37
C LEU A 22 -23.27 -44.25 4.30
N THR A 23 -23.79 -44.79 3.19
CA THR A 23 -24.44 -43.96 2.17
C THR A 23 -25.72 -43.32 2.66
N ILE A 24 -26.51 -43.99 3.51
CA ILE A 24 -27.70 -43.41 4.15
C ILE A 24 -27.30 -42.27 5.11
N PHE A 25 -26.25 -42.44 5.91
CA PHE A 25 -25.75 -41.39 6.81
C PHE A 25 -25.27 -40.14 6.06
N PHE A 26 -24.55 -40.30 4.94
CA PHE A 26 -24.16 -39.19 4.08
C PHE A 26 -25.35 -38.50 3.40
N LEU A 27 -26.39 -39.24 3.00
CA LEU A 27 -27.63 -38.65 2.48
C LEU A 27 -28.36 -37.78 3.52
N PHE A 28 -28.45 -38.23 4.78
CA PHE A 28 -29.04 -37.42 5.85
C PHE A 28 -28.22 -36.15 6.17
N LEU A 29 -26.89 -36.21 6.11
CA LEU A 29 -26.04 -35.01 6.23
C LEU A 29 -26.24 -34.03 5.05
N PHE A 30 -26.42 -34.54 3.83
CA PHE A 30 -26.64 -33.70 2.65
C PHE A 30 -28.02 -33.03 2.65
N VAL A 31 -29.07 -33.74 3.08
CA VAL A 31 -30.42 -33.19 3.23
C VAL A 31 -30.51 -32.23 4.43
N GLY A 32 -29.81 -32.51 5.53
CA GLY A 32 -29.72 -31.61 6.69
C GLY A 32 -29.02 -30.27 6.41
N PHE A 33 -28.25 -30.17 5.31
CA PHE A 33 -27.62 -28.92 4.86
C PHE A 33 -28.47 -28.10 3.89
N GLN A 34 -29.60 -28.61 3.39
CA GLN A 34 -30.57 -27.81 2.64
C GLN A 34 -31.42 -26.96 3.60
N ARG A 35 -30.78 -25.93 4.15
CA ARG A 35 -31.48 -24.85 4.85
C ARG A 35 -32.56 -24.28 3.93
N ILE A 36 -33.77 -24.19 4.48
CA ILE A 36 -34.92 -23.49 3.91
C ILE A 36 -34.45 -22.13 3.36
N PRO A 37 -34.76 -21.78 2.09
CA PRO A 37 -34.46 -20.45 1.59
C PRO A 37 -35.31 -19.44 2.37
N SER A 38 -34.67 -18.74 3.30
CA SER A 38 -35.29 -17.60 3.98
C SER A 38 -35.74 -16.62 2.91
N LYS A 39 -37.05 -16.31 2.86
CA LYS A 39 -37.56 -15.24 2.01
C LYS A 39 -36.86 -13.95 2.44
N SER A 40 -35.94 -13.47 1.61
CA SER A 40 -35.29 -12.19 1.78
C SER A 40 -36.35 -11.09 1.72
N GLN A 41 -36.86 -10.68 2.88
CA GLN A 41 -37.53 -9.39 2.99
C GLN A 41 -36.51 -8.32 2.58
N PRO A 42 -36.93 -7.27 1.85
CA PRO A 42 -36.06 -6.13 1.60
C PRO A 42 -35.68 -5.54 2.94
N ILE A 43 -34.40 -5.64 3.32
CA ILE A 43 -33.86 -4.88 4.44
C ILE A 43 -34.08 -3.41 4.07
N PRO A 44 -34.79 -2.61 4.90
CA PRO A 44 -34.94 -1.19 4.63
C PRO A 44 -33.56 -0.58 4.53
N LEU A 45 -33.31 0.17 3.45
CA LEU A 45 -32.07 0.91 3.24
C LEU A 45 -31.98 2.04 4.29
N THR A 46 -31.57 1.70 5.51
CA THR A 46 -30.96 2.66 6.41
C THR A 46 -29.75 3.26 5.69
N PRO A 47 -29.60 4.60 5.68
CA PRO A 47 -28.38 5.21 5.17
C PRO A 47 -27.21 4.61 5.95
N ALA A 48 -26.28 3.96 5.25
CA ALA A 48 -25.12 3.37 5.90
C ALA A 48 -24.39 4.47 6.68
N LEU A 49 -24.39 4.34 8.01
CA LEU A 49 -23.65 5.24 8.89
C LEU A 49 -22.18 5.23 8.45
N SER A 50 -21.60 6.42 8.30
CA SER A 50 -20.18 6.55 7.95
C SER A 50 -19.34 5.70 8.91
N PRO A 51 -18.40 4.88 8.42
CA PRO A 51 -17.45 4.20 9.28
C PRO A 51 -16.78 5.18 10.25
N ARG A 52 -16.61 4.73 11.50
CA ARG A 52 -16.09 5.59 12.58
C ARG A 52 -14.71 6.11 12.20
N GLY A 53 -14.46 7.39 12.50
CA GLY A 53 -13.15 7.98 12.32
C GLY A 53 -12.76 8.33 10.88
N ILE A 54 -13.63 8.20 9.87
CA ILE A 54 -13.28 8.53 8.48
C ILE A 54 -13.93 9.86 8.02
N PRO A 55 -13.18 10.99 7.97
CA PRO A 55 -13.70 12.24 7.46
C PRO A 55 -14.06 12.13 5.97
N ASN A 56 -15.16 12.77 5.56
CA ASN A 56 -15.60 12.82 4.17
C ASN A 56 -15.77 11.43 3.49
N PHE A 57 -16.07 10.37 4.25
CA PHE A 57 -16.11 8.97 3.79
C PHE A 57 -16.70 8.74 2.38
N LYS A 58 -17.91 9.27 2.10
CA LYS A 58 -18.55 9.11 0.78
C LYS A 58 -17.69 9.65 -0.37
N ARG A 59 -17.01 10.78 -0.16
CA ARG A 59 -16.08 11.36 -1.15
C ARG A 59 -14.80 10.52 -1.25
N GLN A 60 -14.26 10.03 -0.12
CA GLN A 60 -13.09 9.13 -0.14
C GLN A 60 -13.38 7.85 -0.94
N ALA A 61 -14.55 7.23 -0.75
CA ALA A 61 -14.96 6.05 -1.52
C ALA A 61 -15.20 6.35 -3.01
N GLN A 62 -15.75 7.51 -3.36
CA GLN A 62 -15.91 7.95 -4.76
C GLN A 62 -14.57 8.21 -5.45
N PHE A 63 -13.66 8.88 -4.75
CA PHE A 63 -12.29 9.10 -5.20
C PHE A 63 -11.54 7.76 -5.36
N TRP A 64 -11.67 6.84 -4.39
CA TRP A 64 -11.08 5.51 -4.48
C TRP A 64 -11.55 4.75 -5.71
N ASN A 65 -12.86 4.67 -5.97
CA ASN A 65 -13.36 3.98 -7.17
C ASN A 65 -12.74 4.58 -8.45
N SER A 66 -12.71 5.91 -8.56
CA SER A 66 -12.15 6.62 -9.71
C SER A 66 -10.64 6.38 -9.88
N LEU A 67 -9.90 6.30 -8.77
CA LEU A 67 -8.48 5.95 -8.76
C LEU A 67 -8.25 4.47 -9.08
N ARG A 68 -9.01 3.55 -8.51
CA ARG A 68 -8.91 2.11 -8.79
C ARG A 68 -9.10 1.85 -10.28
N ASP A 69 -10.14 2.41 -10.88
CA ASP A 69 -10.40 2.29 -12.31
C ASP A 69 -9.25 2.89 -13.13
N LEU A 70 -8.65 4.00 -12.70
CA LEU A 70 -7.44 4.56 -13.31
C LEU A 70 -6.23 3.61 -13.21
N LEU A 71 -6.02 2.96 -12.06
CA LEU A 71 -4.92 2.02 -11.84
C LEU A 71 -5.11 0.76 -12.70
N GLU A 72 -6.23 0.07 -12.50
CA GLU A 72 -6.53 -1.25 -13.09
C GLU A 72 -6.69 -1.21 -14.62
N LEU A 73 -7.15 -0.08 -15.19
CA LEU A 73 -7.20 0.13 -16.65
C LEU A 73 -5.86 0.59 -17.27
N ASN A 74 -4.77 0.70 -16.49
CA ASN A 74 -3.46 1.15 -16.99
C ASN A 74 -2.29 0.31 -16.41
N PRO A 75 -2.35 -1.03 -16.42
CA PRO A 75 -1.26 -1.86 -15.90
C PRO A 75 0.04 -1.62 -16.70
N PRO A 76 1.22 -1.90 -16.12
CA PRO A 76 2.50 -1.77 -16.82
C PRO A 76 2.55 -2.49 -18.17
N GLY A 77 1.78 -3.57 -18.33
CA GLY A 77 1.59 -4.27 -19.62
C GLY A 77 2.74 -5.20 -20.00
N ILE A 78 3.62 -5.52 -19.03
CA ILE A 78 4.83 -6.30 -19.20
C ILE A 78 5.00 -7.32 -18.07
N ASP A 79 5.84 -8.33 -18.30
CA ASP A 79 6.34 -9.19 -17.23
C ASP A 79 7.19 -8.39 -16.22
N ALA A 80 7.30 -8.92 -15.01
CA ALA A 80 8.09 -8.31 -13.95
C ALA A 80 9.59 -8.27 -14.33
N PRO A 81 10.27 -7.10 -14.27
CA PRO A 81 11.68 -6.98 -14.62
C PRO A 81 12.54 -8.04 -13.93
N LYS A 82 13.33 -8.77 -14.73
CA LYS A 82 14.08 -9.93 -14.24
C LYS A 82 15.32 -9.46 -13.49
N ARG A 83 15.36 -9.70 -12.18
CA ARG A 83 16.55 -9.42 -11.35
C ARG A 83 17.67 -10.40 -11.70
N LEU A 84 18.77 -9.88 -12.24
CA LEU A 84 19.97 -10.66 -12.55
C LEU A 84 20.82 -10.88 -11.30
N ARG A 85 20.96 -9.83 -10.46
CA ARG A 85 21.66 -9.84 -9.17
C ARG A 85 20.97 -8.88 -8.20
N ARG A 86 21.29 -9.02 -6.90
CA ARG A 86 20.93 -8.05 -5.87
C ARG A 86 22.00 -6.94 -5.83
N VAL A 87 21.58 -5.69 -5.66
CA VAL A 87 22.50 -4.58 -5.30
C VAL A 87 23.13 -4.86 -3.94
N GLY A 88 24.42 -4.59 -3.80
CA GLY A 88 25.15 -4.70 -2.54
C GLY A 88 24.83 -3.57 -1.56
N ASP A 89 25.08 -3.81 -0.28
CA ASP A 89 24.70 -2.89 0.81
C ASP A 89 25.75 -1.75 0.94
N VAL A 90 25.78 -0.84 -0.04
CA VAL A 90 26.79 0.24 -0.15
C VAL A 90 26.32 1.51 0.56
N ILE A 91 27.08 1.96 1.56
CA ILE A 91 26.84 3.20 2.30
C ILE A 91 27.18 4.42 1.41
N PHE A 92 26.34 5.46 1.48
CA PHE A 92 26.53 6.71 0.75
C PHE A 92 27.61 7.59 1.38
N ASN A 93 28.48 8.14 0.52
CA ASN A 93 29.54 9.09 0.82
C ASN A 93 29.55 10.14 -0.31
N PRO A 94 29.30 11.43 -0.03
CA PRO A 94 29.20 12.46 -1.07
C PRO A 94 30.53 12.70 -1.81
N ASN A 95 31.67 12.33 -1.21
CA ASN A 95 33.00 12.49 -1.80
C ASN A 95 33.44 11.27 -2.63
N ALA A 96 32.63 10.22 -2.71
CA ALA A 96 32.92 9.01 -3.48
C ALA A 96 32.28 9.06 -4.88
N THR A 97 32.97 8.49 -5.87
CA THR A 97 32.43 8.28 -7.21
C THR A 97 31.78 6.90 -7.29
N TYR A 98 30.51 6.87 -7.72
CA TYR A 98 29.74 5.64 -7.86
C TYR A 98 29.35 5.37 -9.31
N VAL A 99 29.36 4.09 -9.71
CA VAL A 99 28.75 3.64 -10.96
C VAL A 99 27.30 3.22 -10.66
N ARG A 100 26.34 3.70 -11.45
CA ARG A 100 24.93 3.29 -11.32
C ARG A 100 24.80 1.79 -11.60
N PRO A 101 24.22 0.98 -10.69
CA PRO A 101 24.03 -0.43 -10.95
C PRO A 101 22.99 -0.64 -12.07
N ASP A 102 23.25 -1.60 -12.95
CA ASP A 102 22.28 -2.11 -13.92
C ASP A 102 22.25 -3.64 -13.81
N LEU A 103 21.34 -4.13 -12.96
CA LEU A 103 21.24 -5.52 -12.50
C LEU A 103 19.85 -6.12 -12.78
N LEU A 104 19.08 -5.48 -13.65
CA LEU A 104 17.83 -5.99 -14.19
C LEU A 104 18.02 -6.38 -15.66
N TYR A 105 17.10 -7.20 -16.16
CA TYR A 105 16.92 -7.46 -17.58
C TYR A 105 15.47 -7.22 -17.96
N MET A 106 15.28 -6.44 -19.03
CA MET A 106 14.01 -6.21 -19.71
C MET A 106 14.24 -6.30 -21.23
N PRO A 107 13.46 -7.08 -21.98
CA PRO A 107 13.48 -7.05 -23.44
C PRO A 107 13.13 -5.65 -23.97
N ASP A 108 13.71 -5.23 -25.10
CA ASP A 108 13.45 -3.91 -25.69
C ASP A 108 11.95 -3.67 -25.99
N ARG A 109 11.23 -4.73 -26.36
CA ARG A 109 9.77 -4.74 -26.51
C ARG A 109 9.06 -4.31 -25.22
N ASP A 110 9.53 -4.79 -24.07
CA ASP A 110 8.91 -4.52 -22.78
C ASP A 110 9.27 -3.11 -22.29
N VAL A 111 10.49 -2.63 -22.56
CA VAL A 111 10.87 -1.23 -22.35
C VAL A 111 9.95 -0.29 -23.15
N GLU A 112 9.67 -0.61 -24.41
CA GLU A 112 8.77 0.14 -25.28
C GLU A 112 7.28 0.05 -24.85
N LEU A 113 6.85 -1.08 -24.30
CA LEU A 113 5.50 -1.26 -23.75
C LEU A 113 5.29 -0.48 -22.44
N ILE A 114 6.22 -0.58 -21.48
CA ILE A 114 6.11 0.18 -20.22
C ILE A 114 6.26 1.68 -20.46
N ARG A 115 7.07 2.11 -21.44
CA ARG A 115 7.14 3.52 -21.87
C ARG A 115 5.78 4.05 -22.32
N LYS A 116 5.01 3.25 -23.08
CA LYS A 116 3.67 3.62 -23.55
C LYS A 116 2.64 3.65 -22.41
N SER A 117 2.59 2.62 -21.57
CA SER A 117 1.65 2.57 -20.44
C SER A 117 1.95 3.66 -19.40
N HIS A 118 3.24 3.92 -19.11
CA HIS A 118 3.70 5.01 -18.24
C HIS A 118 3.33 6.39 -18.80
N ALA A 119 3.61 6.66 -20.08
CA ALA A 119 3.21 7.92 -20.71
C ALA A 119 1.68 8.11 -20.71
N GLN A 120 0.91 7.04 -20.86
CA GLN A 120 -0.56 7.07 -20.82
C GLN A 120 -1.09 7.42 -19.42
N ILE A 121 -0.59 6.80 -18.36
CA ILE A 121 -1.02 7.11 -16.98
C ILE A 121 -0.60 8.53 -16.58
N VAL A 122 0.62 8.96 -16.91
CA VAL A 122 1.09 10.35 -16.67
C VAL A 122 0.21 11.36 -17.40
N LYS A 123 -0.17 11.09 -18.66
CA LYS A 123 -1.10 11.93 -19.42
C LYS A 123 -2.48 12.01 -18.74
N LYS A 124 -3.02 10.88 -18.27
CA LYS A 124 -4.33 10.84 -17.57
C LYS A 124 -4.30 11.60 -16.24
N ILE A 125 -3.23 11.47 -15.45
CA ILE A 125 -3.05 12.22 -14.19
C ILE A 125 -2.88 13.72 -14.45
N LYS A 126 -2.19 14.11 -15.53
CA LYS A 126 -1.97 15.52 -15.87
C LYS A 126 -3.23 16.23 -16.41
N ALA A 127 -4.26 15.50 -16.84
CA ALA A 127 -5.45 16.01 -17.55
C ALA A 127 -6.57 16.68 -16.72
N ASP A 128 -6.31 17.08 -15.46
CA ASP A 128 -7.27 17.73 -14.52
C ASP A 128 -8.67 17.08 -14.50
N ASN A 129 -8.72 15.81 -14.10
CA ASN A 129 -9.97 15.11 -13.89
C ASN A 129 -10.52 15.39 -12.48
N ALA A 130 -11.68 16.04 -12.39
CA ALA A 130 -12.34 16.35 -11.11
C ALA A 130 -12.61 15.11 -10.23
N ALA A 131 -12.77 13.91 -10.81
CA ALA A 131 -12.97 12.67 -10.07
C ALA A 131 -11.69 12.12 -9.41
N LEU A 132 -10.50 12.62 -9.82
CA LEU A 132 -9.20 12.27 -9.25
C LEU A 132 -8.67 13.33 -8.29
N ARG A 133 -9.45 14.37 -7.96
CA ARG A 133 -9.07 15.38 -6.98
C ARG A 133 -9.07 14.78 -5.57
N LEU A 134 -7.98 15.00 -4.84
CA LEU A 134 -7.80 14.44 -3.50
C LEU A 134 -8.83 15.03 -2.52
N VAL A 135 -9.24 14.21 -1.55
CA VAL A 135 -10.23 14.58 -0.53
C VAL A 135 -9.49 14.84 0.78
N TYR A 136 -9.41 16.12 1.15
CA TYR A 136 -8.76 16.60 2.38
C TYR A 136 -9.38 17.95 2.81
N ASP A 137 -9.07 18.36 4.04
CA ASP A 137 -9.45 19.65 4.62
C ASP A 137 -8.35 20.69 4.33
N GLY A 138 -8.71 21.76 3.62
CA GLY A 138 -7.76 22.78 3.17
C GLY A 138 -7.01 23.47 4.32
N GLY A 139 -5.70 23.66 4.14
CA GLY A 139 -4.78 24.25 5.13
C GLY A 139 -4.55 23.42 6.40
N ARG A 140 -5.21 22.26 6.56
CA ARG A 140 -5.09 21.43 7.76
C ARG A 140 -3.73 20.72 7.78
N ARG A 141 -2.99 20.88 8.89
CA ARG A 141 -1.75 20.15 9.21
C ARG A 141 -2.05 18.95 10.09
N GLY A 142 -1.40 17.82 9.82
CA GLY A 142 -1.50 16.63 10.64
C GLY A 142 -0.41 15.60 10.35
N ILE A 143 -0.32 14.62 11.24
CA ILE A 143 0.64 13.52 11.14
C ILE A 143 -0.10 12.27 10.69
N VAL A 144 0.51 11.48 9.82
CA VAL A 144 -0.06 10.22 9.33
C VAL A 144 0.92 9.10 9.62
N SER A 145 0.41 8.02 10.20
CA SER A 145 1.14 6.77 10.41
C SER A 145 0.26 5.62 9.98
N ALA A 146 0.87 4.46 9.70
CA ALA A 146 0.11 3.22 9.57
C ALA A 146 0.77 2.09 10.35
N THR A 147 -0.04 1.24 10.96
CA THR A 147 0.39 0.19 11.87
C THR A 147 -0.29 -1.14 11.54
N THR A 148 0.27 -2.20 12.10
CA THR A 148 -0.33 -3.54 12.16
C THR A 148 -0.39 -3.94 13.62
N GLY A 149 -1.33 -4.80 14.05
CA GLY A 149 -1.63 -5.01 15.49
C GLY A 149 -0.41 -5.20 16.41
N LYS A 150 0.60 -5.95 15.95
CA LYS A 150 1.87 -6.19 16.69
C LYS A 150 2.74 -4.94 16.95
N ASN A 151 2.54 -3.84 16.21
CA ASN A 151 3.36 -2.63 16.27
C ASN A 151 2.72 -1.49 17.08
N PHE A 152 1.51 -1.68 17.62
CA PHE A 152 0.86 -0.67 18.47
C PHE A 152 1.74 -0.15 19.63
N PRO A 153 2.51 -0.98 20.37
CA PRO A 153 3.38 -0.47 21.44
C PRO A 153 4.39 0.59 20.96
N SER A 154 5.03 0.38 19.82
CA SER A 154 5.99 1.35 19.23
C SER A 154 5.29 2.66 18.83
N LEU A 155 4.12 2.55 18.19
CA LEU A 155 3.29 3.71 17.84
C LEU A 155 2.90 4.51 19.09
N LEU A 156 2.45 3.85 20.17
CA LEU A 156 2.04 4.53 21.41
C LEU A 156 3.22 5.25 22.07
N ILE A 157 4.44 4.69 22.00
CA ILE A 157 5.66 5.37 22.46
C ILE A 157 5.96 6.60 21.59
N SER A 158 5.94 6.45 20.26
CA SER A 158 6.14 7.56 19.31
C SER A 158 5.14 8.70 19.51
N LEU A 159 3.85 8.38 19.66
CA LEU A 159 2.78 9.34 19.97
C LEU A 159 3.01 10.04 21.30
N ARG A 160 3.43 9.32 22.35
CA ARG A 160 3.74 9.92 23.65
C ARG A 160 4.92 10.88 23.55
N MET A 161 5.94 10.55 22.77
CA MET A 161 7.09 11.42 22.51
C MET A 161 6.69 12.68 21.72
N LEU A 162 5.83 12.56 20.70
CA LEU A 162 5.23 13.73 20.02
C LEU A 162 4.52 14.66 20.99
N ARG A 163 3.74 14.13 21.94
CA ARG A 163 3.04 14.96 22.94
C ARG A 163 3.99 15.59 23.95
N GLN A 164 5.05 14.88 24.35
CA GLN A 164 6.11 15.40 25.22
C GLN A 164 6.96 16.48 24.54
N SER A 165 7.24 16.37 23.24
CA SER A 165 8.05 17.34 22.48
C SER A 165 7.36 18.68 22.20
N GLY A 166 6.08 18.80 22.56
CA GLY A 166 5.26 20.00 22.32
C GLY A 166 4.20 19.81 21.24
N THR A 167 4.38 18.85 20.32
CA THR A 167 3.51 18.69 19.15
C THR A 167 2.04 18.49 19.53
N ARG A 168 1.15 19.35 19.00
CA ARG A 168 -0.32 19.28 19.21
C ARG A 168 -1.12 18.89 17.97
N PHE A 169 -0.48 18.67 16.81
CA PHE A 169 -1.18 18.26 15.60
C PHE A 169 -1.98 16.96 15.79
N PRO A 170 -3.16 16.85 15.16
CA PRO A 170 -3.90 15.59 15.10
C PRO A 170 -3.09 14.53 14.35
N VAL A 171 -3.25 13.27 14.76
CA VAL A 171 -2.61 12.12 14.11
C VAL A 171 -3.69 11.21 13.54
N GLU A 172 -3.54 10.77 12.29
CA GLU A 172 -4.36 9.72 11.69
C GLU A 172 -3.54 8.45 11.57
N VAL A 173 -3.98 7.41 12.28
CA VAL A 173 -3.35 6.09 12.35
C VAL A 173 -4.17 5.15 11.48
N PHE A 174 -3.60 4.72 10.37
CA PHE A 174 -4.24 3.75 9.49
C PHE A 174 -3.89 2.31 9.90
N ILE A 175 -4.88 1.43 9.90
CA ILE A 175 -4.71 -0.04 9.95
C ILE A 175 -5.25 -0.64 8.66
N ALA A 176 -4.76 -1.81 8.25
CA ALA A 176 -5.12 -2.38 6.96
C ALA A 176 -6.61 -2.78 6.91
N SER A 177 -7.10 -3.44 7.96
CA SER A 177 -8.43 -4.02 8.00
C SER A 177 -8.97 -4.20 9.43
N LYS A 178 -10.21 -4.69 9.57
CA LYS A 178 -10.90 -4.83 10.86
C LYS A 178 -10.31 -5.93 11.74
N GLU A 179 -9.59 -6.87 11.15
CA GLU A 179 -8.86 -7.94 11.84
C GLU A 179 -7.68 -7.38 12.67
N GLU A 180 -7.22 -6.16 12.37
CA GLU A 180 -6.18 -5.45 13.13
C GLU A 180 -6.76 -4.43 14.14
N TYR A 181 -8.09 -4.29 14.22
CA TYR A 181 -8.74 -3.28 15.05
C TYR A 181 -8.81 -3.72 16.51
N ASP A 182 -8.16 -2.95 17.38
CA ASP A 182 -8.29 -3.06 18.83
C ASP A 182 -9.15 -1.91 19.33
N ALA A 183 -10.31 -2.23 19.93
CA ALA A 183 -11.27 -1.23 20.36
C ALA A 183 -10.74 -0.32 21.49
N VAL A 184 -9.96 -0.86 22.43
CA VAL A 184 -9.39 -0.06 23.54
C VAL A 184 -8.34 0.90 22.99
N ILE A 185 -7.51 0.44 22.05
CA ILE A 185 -6.50 1.29 21.43
C ILE A 185 -7.16 2.36 20.53
N CYS A 186 -8.11 1.97 19.69
CA CYS A 186 -8.71 2.85 18.68
C CYS A 186 -9.80 3.78 19.21
N GLU A 187 -10.52 3.42 20.28
CA GLU A 187 -11.64 4.20 20.83
C GLU A 187 -11.28 4.97 22.12
N ASP A 188 -10.36 4.47 22.94
CA ASP A 188 -9.99 5.11 24.20
C ASP A 188 -8.58 5.74 24.15
N ILE A 189 -7.55 4.95 23.83
CA ILE A 189 -6.15 5.35 23.99
C ILE A 189 -5.70 6.36 22.92
N LEU A 190 -5.99 6.11 21.63
CA LEU A 190 -5.61 7.03 20.55
C LEU A 190 -6.36 8.38 20.66
N PRO A 191 -7.69 8.43 20.88
CA PRO A 191 -8.41 9.70 21.03
C PRO A 191 -7.90 10.55 22.21
N ALA A 192 -7.56 9.92 23.34
CA ALA A 192 -6.96 10.61 24.49
C ALA A 192 -5.62 11.31 24.15
N MET A 193 -4.93 10.89 23.09
CA MET A 193 -3.70 11.49 22.58
C MET A 193 -3.91 12.37 21.34
N ASN A 194 -5.14 12.83 21.04
CA ASN A 194 -5.46 13.54 19.79
C ASN A 194 -5.00 12.76 18.54
N ALA A 195 -5.24 11.45 18.55
CA ALA A 195 -5.02 10.54 17.45
C ALA A 195 -6.32 9.81 17.10
N ASN A 196 -6.50 9.47 15.83
CA ASN A 196 -7.70 8.85 15.30
C ASN A 196 -7.34 7.59 14.52
N CYS A 197 -8.10 6.51 14.72
CA CYS A 197 -7.88 5.22 14.10
C CYS A 197 -8.75 5.07 12.85
N ILE A 198 -8.12 4.81 11.70
CA ILE A 198 -8.79 4.69 10.40
C ILE A 198 -8.59 3.29 9.84
N VAL A 199 -9.69 2.59 9.59
CA VAL A 199 -9.68 1.27 8.96
C VAL A 199 -9.65 1.44 7.44
N MET A 200 -8.54 1.07 6.81
CA MET A 200 -8.35 1.28 5.37
C MET A 200 -9.33 0.44 4.52
N SER A 201 -9.63 -0.80 4.93
CA SER A 201 -10.60 -1.66 4.24
C SER A 201 -12.03 -1.09 4.20
N ASP A 202 -12.40 -0.19 5.12
CA ASP A 202 -13.71 0.48 5.06
C ASP A 202 -13.79 1.46 3.88
N ILE A 203 -12.66 2.07 3.48
CA ILE A 203 -12.58 2.94 2.30
C ILE A 203 -12.46 2.11 1.02
N LEU A 204 -11.61 1.07 1.04
CA LEU A 204 -11.25 0.33 -0.17
C LEU A 204 -12.26 -0.78 -0.56
N GLY A 205 -13.02 -1.28 0.42
CA GLY A 205 -13.90 -2.44 0.29
C GLY A 205 -13.20 -3.75 0.70
N THR A 206 -13.99 -4.80 0.94
CA THR A 206 -13.52 -6.11 1.44
C THR A 206 -13.19 -7.14 0.35
N ASN A 207 -13.68 -6.96 -0.88
CA ASN A 207 -13.50 -7.91 -2.00
C ASN A 207 -12.12 -7.84 -2.67
N THR A 208 -11.15 -7.27 -1.97
CA THR A 208 -9.87 -6.90 -2.52
C THR A 208 -8.85 -7.99 -2.23
N ASN A 209 -8.51 -8.77 -3.25
CA ASN A 209 -7.54 -9.87 -3.18
C ASN A 209 -6.09 -9.32 -3.10
N TYR A 210 -5.84 -8.48 -2.10
CA TYR A 210 -4.60 -7.72 -1.92
C TYR A 210 -3.51 -8.59 -1.30
N ASN A 211 -2.85 -9.40 -2.14
CA ASN A 211 -1.49 -9.95 -1.91
C ASN A 211 -0.40 -8.84 -1.83
N LEU A 212 -0.75 -7.68 -1.28
CA LEU A 212 0.05 -6.46 -1.21
C LEU A 212 0.43 -6.09 0.24
N GLU A 213 -0.30 -6.66 1.23
CA GLU A 213 -0.24 -6.66 2.72
C GLU A 213 0.57 -5.62 3.53
N ARG A 214 1.66 -5.02 3.05
CA ARG A 214 2.50 -4.08 3.82
C ARG A 214 2.93 -2.81 3.10
N PHE A 215 3.15 -2.84 1.78
CA PHE A 215 3.88 -1.74 1.10
C PHE A 215 3.01 -0.66 0.46
N TRP A 216 1.71 -0.91 0.26
CA TRP A 216 0.77 0.08 -0.27
C TRP A 216 0.24 1.02 0.82
N LEU A 217 0.16 0.54 2.06
CA LEU A 217 -0.56 1.17 3.16
C LEU A 217 -0.06 2.59 3.46
N LYS A 218 1.26 2.88 3.32
CA LYS A 218 1.82 4.22 3.48
C LYS A 218 1.29 5.22 2.47
N SER A 219 1.48 4.96 1.18
CA SER A 219 1.05 5.89 0.14
C SER A 219 -0.46 6.08 0.13
N PHE A 220 -1.22 5.03 0.45
CA PHE A 220 -2.68 5.10 0.57
C PHE A 220 -3.11 5.86 1.84
N ALA A 221 -2.48 5.64 3.00
CA ALA A 221 -2.75 6.40 4.22
C ALA A 221 -2.48 7.90 4.03
N ILE A 222 -1.36 8.25 3.39
CA ILE A 222 -1.08 9.64 3.01
C ILE A 222 -2.18 10.16 2.08
N LEU A 223 -2.59 9.40 1.07
CA LEU A 223 -3.62 9.79 0.11
C LEU A 223 -4.99 10.05 0.76
N PHE A 224 -5.47 9.11 1.58
CA PHE A 224 -6.80 9.10 2.20
C PHE A 224 -6.92 9.87 3.52
N SER A 225 -5.80 10.36 4.08
CA SER A 225 -5.82 11.22 5.28
C SER A 225 -6.59 12.53 5.07
N SER A 226 -7.09 13.15 6.14
CA SER A 226 -7.85 14.41 6.05
C SER A 226 -6.99 15.67 5.90
N PHE A 227 -5.66 15.57 5.95
CA PHE A 227 -4.78 16.75 6.02
C PHE A 227 -4.32 17.24 4.63
N GLU A 228 -4.26 18.56 4.42
CA GLU A 228 -3.55 19.15 3.26
C GLU A 228 -2.04 18.99 3.42
N HIS A 229 -1.52 19.31 4.60
CA HIS A 229 -0.10 19.23 4.92
C HIS A 229 0.15 18.01 5.81
N VAL A 230 0.77 16.97 5.23
CA VAL A 230 1.02 15.69 5.88
C VAL A 230 2.48 15.59 6.29
N LEU A 231 2.73 15.27 7.56
CA LEU A 231 3.96 14.62 8.00
C LEU A 231 3.67 13.12 8.12
N TRP A 232 4.22 12.31 7.21
CA TRP A 232 4.26 10.87 7.41
C TRP A 232 5.34 10.50 8.41
N LEU A 233 5.01 9.56 9.31
CA LEU A 233 5.93 9.01 10.30
C LEU A 233 5.70 7.50 10.44
N ASP A 234 6.73 6.69 10.17
CA ASP A 234 6.72 5.26 10.50
C ASP A 234 6.60 5.07 12.02
N VAL A 235 5.95 3.98 12.44
CA VAL A 235 5.59 3.68 13.85
C VAL A 235 6.78 3.48 14.80
N ASP A 236 7.99 3.40 14.27
CA ASP A 236 9.25 3.23 14.99
C ASP A 236 10.19 4.43 14.85
N CYS A 237 9.68 5.56 14.36
CA CYS A 237 10.35 6.87 14.42
C CYS A 237 9.95 7.59 15.70
N PHE A 238 10.92 8.13 16.43
CA PHE A 238 10.76 8.69 17.78
C PHE A 238 11.11 10.18 17.82
N PRO A 239 10.12 11.09 17.77
CA PRO A 239 10.38 12.53 17.63
C PRO A 239 10.98 13.16 18.89
N LEU A 240 12.04 13.96 18.70
CA LEU A 240 12.77 14.66 19.76
C LEU A 240 12.40 16.16 19.87
N HIS A 241 11.79 16.72 18.82
CA HIS A 241 11.45 18.14 18.67
C HIS A 241 9.97 18.30 18.26
N ASP A 242 9.43 19.53 18.27
CA ASP A 242 8.07 19.79 17.84
C ASP A 242 7.98 19.76 16.30
N ALA A 243 7.04 18.99 15.76
CA ALA A 243 6.81 18.89 14.33
C ALA A 243 6.42 20.22 13.66
N ILE A 244 6.06 21.27 14.43
CA ILE A 244 5.84 22.63 13.91
C ILE A 244 7.07 23.15 13.13
N GLU A 245 8.28 22.84 13.60
CA GLU A 245 9.54 23.26 12.99
C GLU A 245 9.67 22.71 11.55
N LEU A 246 9.22 21.47 11.33
CA LEU A 246 9.24 20.83 10.01
C LEU A 246 8.24 21.49 9.05
N PHE A 247 7.02 21.78 9.51
CA PHE A 247 6.00 22.48 8.69
C PHE A 247 6.33 23.95 8.43
N GLN A 248 7.22 24.57 9.21
CA GLN A 248 7.72 25.93 9.01
C GLN A 248 9.07 26.00 8.28
N SER A 249 9.71 24.85 8.04
CA SER A 249 11.00 24.78 7.37
C SER A 249 10.91 25.27 5.92
N LYS A 250 11.92 26.03 5.48
CA LYS A 250 11.98 26.55 4.10
C LYS A 250 11.77 25.48 3.02
N PRO A 251 12.39 24.28 3.09
CA PRO A 251 12.13 23.23 2.10
C PRO A 251 10.65 22.86 2.00
N PHE A 252 9.91 22.82 3.11
CA PHE A 252 8.48 22.52 3.06
C PHE A 252 7.64 23.71 2.60
N THR A 253 7.93 24.93 3.06
CA THR A 253 7.13 26.11 2.71
C THR A 253 7.34 26.57 1.26
N GLU A 254 8.52 26.33 0.69
CA GLU A 254 8.86 26.72 -0.68
C GLU A 254 8.57 25.60 -1.71
N ILE A 255 8.86 24.33 -1.38
CA ILE A 255 8.73 23.21 -2.33
C ILE A 255 7.49 22.36 -2.06
N GLY A 256 7.08 22.20 -0.79
CA GLY A 256 5.92 21.37 -0.41
C GLY A 256 6.18 19.87 -0.36
N LEU A 257 7.41 19.40 -0.60
CA LEU A 257 7.83 18.00 -0.50
C LEU A 257 9.23 17.91 0.11
N VAL A 258 9.37 17.15 1.20
CA VAL A 258 10.66 16.92 1.88
C VAL A 258 10.85 15.43 2.17
N THR A 259 11.87 14.83 1.55
CA THR A 259 12.30 13.44 1.78
C THR A 259 13.57 13.40 2.62
N TRP A 260 13.73 12.38 3.46
CA TRP A 260 14.96 12.16 4.23
C TRP A 260 15.92 11.20 3.54
N PRO A 261 17.25 11.44 3.62
CA PRO A 261 18.24 10.50 3.13
C PRO A 261 18.23 9.22 3.97
N ASP A 262 18.45 8.10 3.29
CA ASP A 262 18.82 6.80 3.87
C ASP A 262 20.35 6.71 3.98
N SER A 263 20.86 5.63 4.58
CA SER A 263 22.29 5.35 4.66
C SER A 263 22.89 4.88 3.32
N TRP A 264 22.07 4.47 2.35
CA TRP A 264 22.51 3.72 1.16
C TRP A 264 22.60 4.56 -0.10
N VAL A 265 23.50 4.20 -1.01
CA VAL A 265 23.60 4.75 -2.37
C VAL A 265 22.32 4.48 -3.17
N SER A 266 21.89 5.43 -4.01
CA SER A 266 20.73 5.26 -4.89
C SER A 266 20.99 4.21 -5.99
N SER A 267 20.12 3.22 -6.07
CA SER A 267 20.21 2.10 -7.02
C SER A 267 19.07 2.05 -8.04
N VAL A 268 18.43 3.19 -8.34
CA VAL A 268 17.39 3.27 -9.40
C VAL A 268 18.00 2.85 -10.74
N SER A 269 17.34 1.90 -11.41
CA SER A 269 17.79 1.29 -12.67
C SER A 269 17.79 2.29 -13.84
N PRO A 270 18.77 2.21 -14.76
CA PRO A 270 18.77 2.96 -16.02
C PRO A 270 17.47 2.82 -16.82
N TYR A 271 16.82 1.64 -16.79
CA TYR A 271 15.54 1.42 -17.47
C TYR A 271 14.46 2.43 -17.03
N TYR A 272 14.39 2.78 -15.73
CA TYR A 272 13.41 3.75 -15.24
C TYR A 272 13.59 5.12 -15.91
N TYR A 273 14.82 5.66 -15.92
CA TYR A 273 15.10 6.95 -16.52
C TYR A 273 14.87 6.92 -18.04
N ASN A 274 15.21 5.81 -18.70
CA ASN A 274 14.97 5.60 -20.13
C ASN A 274 13.46 5.67 -20.47
N PHE A 275 12.61 4.81 -19.88
CA PHE A 275 11.19 4.80 -20.26
C PHE A 275 10.40 6.00 -19.74
N THR A 276 10.88 6.71 -18.70
CA THR A 276 10.27 7.97 -18.25
C THR A 276 10.82 9.21 -18.97
N SER A 277 11.83 9.05 -19.85
CA SER A 277 12.55 10.15 -20.49
C SER A 277 13.13 11.19 -19.51
N GLN A 278 13.48 10.77 -18.29
CA GLN A 278 14.08 11.62 -17.27
C GLN A 278 15.61 11.70 -17.43
N THR A 279 16.19 12.83 -17.04
CA THR A 279 17.64 12.96 -16.91
C THR A 279 18.16 12.03 -15.81
N VAL A 280 19.18 11.25 -16.11
CA VAL A 280 19.83 10.35 -15.13
C VAL A 280 20.62 11.22 -14.14
N PRO A 281 20.26 11.27 -12.85
CA PRO A 281 21.02 12.04 -11.86
C PRO A 281 22.36 11.36 -11.56
N SER A 282 23.33 12.15 -11.10
CA SER A 282 24.58 11.59 -10.56
C SER A 282 24.25 10.72 -9.35
N VAL A 283 24.91 9.57 -9.23
CA VAL A 283 24.72 8.67 -8.07
C VAL A 283 25.31 9.30 -6.80
N SER A 284 26.26 10.23 -6.92
CA SER A 284 26.81 11.01 -5.82
C SER A 284 26.01 12.27 -5.47
N GLU A 285 24.93 12.60 -6.22
CA GLU A 285 24.05 13.77 -5.97
C GLU A 285 23.37 13.70 -4.59
N ARG A 286 22.95 12.49 -4.19
CA ARG A 286 22.26 12.22 -2.93
C ARG A 286 22.32 10.74 -2.56
N ALA A 287 22.11 10.44 -1.28
CA ALA A 287 21.73 9.11 -0.85
C ALA A 287 20.36 8.69 -1.43
N SER A 288 20.04 7.40 -1.34
CA SER A 288 18.67 6.90 -1.46
C SER A 288 17.75 7.54 -0.41
N SER A 289 16.44 7.46 -0.60
CA SER A 289 15.44 8.02 0.32
C SER A 289 15.13 7.01 1.42
N SER A 290 15.06 7.41 2.69
CA SER A 290 14.79 6.49 3.81
C SER A 290 13.37 5.93 3.83
N GLY A 291 12.40 6.73 3.37
CA GLY A 291 10.97 6.37 3.36
C GLY A 291 10.29 6.36 4.74
N ARG A 292 11.05 6.42 5.85
CA ARG A 292 10.54 6.36 7.23
C ARG A 292 9.84 7.64 7.71
N GLN A 293 10.16 8.76 7.07
CA GLN A 293 9.49 10.05 7.27
C GLN A 293 9.47 10.85 5.97
N LEU A 294 8.43 11.64 5.79
CA LEU A 294 8.16 12.43 4.58
C LEU A 294 7.25 13.60 4.96
N LEU A 295 7.56 14.84 4.54
CA LEU A 295 6.55 15.89 4.48
C LEU A 295 6.04 16.05 3.06
N ILE A 296 4.73 16.21 2.90
CA ILE A 296 4.10 16.47 1.61
C ILE A 296 2.84 17.33 1.75
N SER A 297 2.70 18.33 0.88
CA SER A 297 1.49 19.13 0.71
C SER A 297 0.65 18.55 -0.43
N LYS A 298 -0.55 18.03 -0.11
CA LYS A 298 -1.48 17.48 -1.10
C LYS A 298 -1.87 18.51 -2.17
N LYS A 299 -1.97 19.78 -1.79
CA LYS A 299 -2.31 20.88 -2.70
C LYS A 299 -1.24 21.13 -3.76
N THR A 300 0.04 21.04 -3.41
CA THR A 300 1.13 21.24 -4.38
C THR A 300 1.52 19.95 -5.10
N HIS A 301 1.35 18.80 -4.45
CA HIS A 301 1.80 17.49 -4.93
C HIS A 301 0.68 16.47 -5.22
N GLU A 302 -0.53 16.92 -5.55
CA GLU A 302 -1.65 16.04 -5.92
C GLU A 302 -1.26 15.04 -7.03
N LYS A 303 -0.68 15.54 -8.13
CA LYS A 303 -0.25 14.70 -9.27
C LYS A 303 0.90 13.75 -8.90
N THR A 304 1.81 14.20 -8.03
CA THR A 304 2.88 13.37 -7.46
C THR A 304 2.30 12.24 -6.61
N LEU A 305 1.30 12.50 -5.78
CA LEU A 305 0.63 11.50 -4.96
C LEU A 305 -0.10 10.45 -5.80
N LEU A 306 -0.87 10.88 -6.81
CA LEU A 306 -1.54 9.95 -7.73
C LEU A 306 -0.55 9.03 -8.46
N LEU A 307 0.57 9.57 -8.93
CA LEU A 307 1.59 8.79 -9.64
C LEU A 307 2.43 7.91 -8.69
N ALA A 308 2.72 8.37 -7.48
CA ALA A 308 3.35 7.55 -6.44
C ALA A 308 2.44 6.39 -6.04
N SER A 309 1.13 6.62 -5.88
CA SER A 309 0.15 5.55 -5.65
C SER A 309 0.13 4.52 -6.79
N TYR A 310 0.24 4.95 -8.05
CA TYR A 310 0.39 4.04 -9.19
C TYR A 310 1.68 3.20 -9.12
N TYR A 311 2.81 3.82 -8.81
CA TYR A 311 4.08 3.11 -8.62
C TYR A 311 4.02 2.09 -7.48
N ASN A 312 3.38 2.45 -6.35
CA ASN A 312 3.26 1.55 -5.19
C ASN A 312 2.24 0.42 -5.41
N TYR A 313 1.15 0.67 -6.16
CA TYR A 313 0.17 -0.35 -6.54
C TYR A 313 0.80 -1.46 -7.41
N TYR A 314 1.64 -1.08 -8.38
CA TYR A 314 2.46 -2.02 -9.17
C TYR A 314 3.89 -2.22 -8.61
N GLY A 315 4.08 -1.91 -7.31
CA GLY A 315 5.38 -1.85 -6.67
C GLY A 315 6.12 -3.19 -6.59
N PRO A 316 5.58 -4.21 -5.88
CA PRO A 316 6.29 -5.46 -5.58
C PRO A 316 6.80 -6.23 -6.81
N MET A 317 6.07 -6.15 -7.92
CA MET A 317 6.41 -6.85 -9.17
C MET A 317 7.20 -5.99 -10.15
N HIS A 318 6.95 -4.67 -10.23
CA HIS A 318 7.54 -3.80 -11.25
C HIS A 318 8.36 -2.67 -10.65
N TYR A 319 7.73 -1.67 -10.02
CA TYR A 319 8.40 -0.41 -9.70
C TYR A 319 9.44 -0.51 -8.57
N TYR A 320 9.23 -1.34 -7.55
CA TYR A 320 10.22 -1.51 -6.48
C TYR A 320 11.51 -2.14 -7.00
N ARG A 321 11.39 -3.09 -7.95
CA ARG A 321 12.54 -3.67 -8.66
C ARG A 321 13.29 -2.61 -9.45
N LEU A 322 12.58 -1.76 -10.20
CA LEU A 322 13.14 -0.65 -10.96
C LEU A 322 13.82 0.41 -10.07
N PHE A 323 13.27 0.68 -8.89
CA PHE A 323 13.80 1.70 -7.98
C PHE A 323 14.97 1.23 -7.10
N SER A 324 15.01 -0.04 -6.70
CA SER A 324 15.99 -0.54 -5.72
C SER A 324 16.87 -1.67 -6.22
N GLN A 325 16.46 -2.41 -7.25
CA GLN A 325 17.16 -3.58 -7.80
C GLN A 325 17.55 -4.62 -6.72
N GLY A 326 16.65 -4.84 -5.74
CA GLY A 326 16.86 -5.72 -4.59
C GLY A 326 17.70 -5.13 -3.45
N GLY A 327 18.15 -3.88 -3.55
CA GLY A 327 18.99 -3.22 -2.53
C GLY A 327 18.30 -3.02 -1.17
N PRO A 328 19.04 -2.48 -0.17
CA PRO A 328 18.51 -2.22 1.17
C PRO A 328 17.22 -1.38 1.18
N GLY A 329 16.22 -1.88 1.91
CA GLY A 329 14.93 -1.21 2.06
C GLY A 329 14.06 -1.20 0.79
N GLU A 330 14.26 -2.13 -0.16
CA GLU A 330 13.42 -2.23 -1.36
C GLU A 330 11.92 -2.18 -1.02
N GLY A 331 11.21 -1.22 -1.61
CA GLY A 331 9.84 -0.88 -1.25
C GLY A 331 9.44 0.49 -1.80
N ASP A 332 8.56 1.17 -1.09
CA ASP A 332 7.92 2.43 -1.47
C ASP A 332 8.85 3.67 -1.40
N LYS A 333 10.03 3.55 -0.78
CA LYS A 333 10.86 4.68 -0.34
C LYS A 333 11.27 5.68 -1.43
N GLU A 334 11.50 5.23 -2.67
CA GLU A 334 11.83 6.11 -3.81
C GLU A 334 10.61 6.60 -4.60
N SER A 335 9.41 6.04 -4.38
CA SER A 335 8.23 6.26 -5.23
C SER A 335 7.80 7.72 -5.31
N PHE A 336 7.82 8.44 -4.19
CA PHE A 336 7.43 9.85 -4.10
C PHE A 336 8.38 10.76 -4.88
N LEU A 337 9.69 10.53 -4.78
CA LEU A 337 10.71 11.34 -5.44
C LEU A 337 10.81 11.02 -6.94
N ALA A 338 10.60 9.75 -7.32
CA ALA A 338 10.41 9.34 -8.71
C ALA A 338 9.18 10.02 -9.34
N ALA A 339 8.05 10.03 -8.63
CA ALA A 339 6.81 10.66 -9.10
C ALA A 339 6.91 12.19 -9.20
N ALA A 340 7.67 12.83 -8.30
CA ALA A 340 7.88 14.28 -8.32
C ALA A 340 8.72 14.77 -9.51
N ARG A 341 9.49 13.88 -10.17
CA ARG A 341 10.34 14.17 -11.33
C ARG A 341 9.70 13.80 -12.69
N SER A 342 8.41 13.42 -12.73
CA SER A 342 7.71 12.80 -13.90
C SER A 342 6.68 13.68 -14.63
#